data_AF-A0A950MJG1-F1
#
_entry.id   AF-A0A950MJG1-F1
#
_cell.length_a   1.000
_cell.length_b   1.000
_cell.length_c   1.000
_cell.angle_alpha   90.00
_cell.angle_beta   90.00
_cell.angle_gamma   90.00
#
_symmetry.space_group_name_H-M   'P 1'
#
loop_
_entity.id
_entity.type
_entity.pdbx_description
1 polymer ?
#
loop_
_entity_poly.entity_id
_entity_poly.type
_entity_poly.pdbx_seq_one_letter_code
_entity_poly.pdbx_strand_id
1 'polypeptide(L)'
;MAALLVAAGLGNGAWRLWLKSGDLLRPVVVLRGMDAAALAQPSLGARLAALGAAPVAATARPKLIALTFDDGPYPVTTPLLLQTLRDLRVPATFFLIGRDAEQFPDLARAIAAGGHEIADHTLTHPNLDQLGAAAVAKELRDGAAVLDAIVPDPAERTLFSPPHGRYTAATLRVAQAAGYDTVLWSDDPGDWRA
;
A
#
# COMPACT_ATOMS: atom_id res chain seq x y z
N MET A 1 25.24 -6.71 -2.90
CA MET A 1 25.06 -5.74 -1.78
C MET A 1 23.97 -6.26 -0.86
N ALA A 2 24.15 -6.16 0.46
CA ALA A 2 23.17 -6.62 1.44
C ALA A 2 22.00 -5.62 1.53
N ALA A 3 20.76 -6.11 1.48
CA ALA A 3 19.58 -5.30 1.73
C ALA A 3 19.19 -5.39 3.21
N LEU A 4 18.95 -4.25 3.85
CA LEU A 4 18.52 -4.16 5.25
C LEU A 4 17.00 -4.02 5.30
N LEU A 5 16.35 -4.91 6.05
CA LEU A 5 14.94 -4.75 6.42
C LEU A 5 14.88 -3.85 7.66
N VAL A 6 14.27 -2.67 7.54
CA VAL A 6 14.03 -1.78 8.68
C VAL A 6 12.55 -1.87 9.02
N ALA A 7 12.24 -2.27 10.25
CA ALA A 7 10.89 -2.27 10.78
C ALA A 7 10.74 -1.10 11.76
N ALA A 8 9.75 -0.24 11.56
CA ALA A 8 9.39 0.80 12.51
C ALA A 8 7.96 0.55 13.03
N GLY A 9 7.82 0.45 14.35
CA GLY A 9 6.52 0.39 15.00
C GLY A 9 5.89 1.78 15.07
N LEU A 10 4.64 1.91 14.61
CA LEU A 10 3.91 3.18 14.53
C LEU A 10 3.09 3.50 15.80
N GLY A 11 3.24 2.73 16.88
CA GLY A 11 2.58 2.98 18.17
C GLY A 11 1.08 2.64 18.24
N ASN A 12 0.46 2.20 17.13
CA ASN A 12 -0.95 1.80 17.03
C ASN A 12 -1.14 0.32 16.61
N GLY A 13 -0.12 -0.51 16.80
CA GLY A 13 -0.13 -1.91 16.34
C GLY A 13 0.15 -2.07 14.83
N ALA A 14 0.54 -0.99 14.13
CA ALA A 14 1.02 -1.03 12.76
C ALA A 14 2.56 -1.04 12.69
N TRP A 15 3.07 -1.74 11.67
CA TRP A 15 4.49 -1.82 11.36
C TRP A 15 4.72 -1.32 9.93
N ARG A 16 5.69 -0.42 9.75
CA ARG A 16 6.25 -0.07 8.43
C ARG A 16 7.51 -0.90 8.18
N LEU A 17 7.54 -1.62 7.07
CA LEU A 17 8.72 -2.36 6.62
C LEU A 17 9.37 -1.65 5.44
N TRP A 18 10.66 -1.36 5.56
CA TRP A 18 11.50 -0.81 4.50
C TRP A 18 12.51 -1.85 4.03
N LEU A 19 12.66 -2.00 2.72
CA LEU A 19 13.79 -2.71 2.12
C LEU A 19 14.81 -1.69 1.63
N LYS A 20 15.91 -1.51 2.37
CA LYS A 20 17.02 -0.64 1.95
C LYS A 20 18.03 -1.45 1.14
N SER A 21 18.13 -1.18 -0.16
CA SER A 21 19.16 -1.74 -1.05
C SER A 21 19.77 -0.64 -1.92
N GLY A 22 20.85 0.00 -1.47
CA GLY A 22 21.43 1.19 -2.12
C GLY A 22 20.61 2.46 -1.89
N ASP A 23 20.67 3.42 -2.82
CA ASP A 23 19.95 4.72 -2.76
C ASP A 23 18.48 4.64 -3.20
N LEU A 24 17.96 3.43 -3.47
CA LEU A 24 16.58 3.20 -3.88
C LEU A 24 15.81 2.51 -2.76
N LEU A 25 14.76 3.16 -2.29
CA LEU A 25 13.74 2.56 -1.43
C LEU A 25 12.73 1.80 -2.31
N ARG A 26 12.39 0.58 -1.91
CA ARG A 26 11.56 -0.40 -2.65
C ARG A 26 10.44 -0.93 -1.73
N PRO A 27 9.36 -1.52 -2.29
CA PRO A 27 7.98 -1.30 -1.88
C PRO A 27 7.73 -1.49 -0.38
N VAL A 28 6.93 -0.56 0.14
CA VAL A 28 6.54 -0.48 1.54
C VAL A 28 5.39 -1.46 1.77
N VAL A 29 5.53 -2.32 2.77
CA VAL A 29 4.40 -3.09 3.31
C VAL A 29 4.08 -2.50 4.66
N VAL A 30 2.88 -1.92 4.78
CA VAL A 30 2.34 -1.50 6.07
C VAL A 30 1.42 -2.61 6.57
N LEU A 31 1.89 -3.38 7.55
CA LEU A 31 1.09 -4.41 8.20
C LEU A 31 0.44 -3.78 9.43
N ARG A 32 -0.88 -3.59 9.42
CA ARG A 32 -1.67 -3.17 10.59
C ARG A 32 -2.30 -4.40 11.27
N GLY A 33 -2.25 -4.47 12.60
CA GLY A 33 -3.02 -5.45 13.38
C GLY A 33 -2.46 -6.88 13.43
N MET A 34 -1.23 -7.11 12.95
CA MET A 34 -0.51 -8.36 13.20
C MET A 34 0.52 -8.13 14.30
N ASP A 35 0.40 -8.89 15.39
CA ASP A 35 1.48 -9.00 16.36
C ASP A 35 2.72 -9.51 15.62
N ALA A 36 3.82 -8.76 15.64
CA ALA A 36 5.09 -9.21 15.06
C ALA A 36 5.53 -10.54 15.70
N ALA A 37 5.07 -10.82 16.94
CA ALA A 37 5.22 -12.12 17.55
C ALA A 37 4.40 -13.20 16.84
N ALA A 38 3.22 -12.95 16.28
CA ALA A 38 2.40 -13.93 15.54
C ALA A 38 3.05 -14.40 14.22
N LEU A 39 3.79 -13.52 13.54
CA LEU A 39 4.65 -13.91 12.41
C LEU A 39 5.87 -14.74 12.85
N ALA A 40 6.27 -14.61 14.11
CA ALA A 40 7.36 -15.36 14.74
C ALA A 40 6.87 -16.50 15.66
N GLN A 41 5.55 -16.73 15.79
CA GLN A 41 5.03 -17.68 16.76
C GLN A 41 5.17 -19.10 16.21
N PRO A 42 5.68 -20.05 17.00
CA PRO A 42 5.81 -21.46 16.63
C PRO A 42 4.50 -22.13 16.21
N SER A 43 3.32 -21.54 16.48
CA SER A 43 2.00 -22.13 16.24
C SER A 43 1.58 -22.15 14.76
N LEU A 44 2.08 -21.23 13.92
CA LEU A 44 1.92 -21.34 12.46
C LEU A 44 2.86 -22.41 11.89
N GLY A 45 4.09 -22.49 12.41
CA GLY A 45 5.05 -23.56 12.09
C GLY A 45 4.56 -24.95 12.50
N ALA A 46 3.89 -25.07 13.65
CA ALA A 46 3.29 -26.32 14.12
C ALA A 46 2.09 -26.77 13.25
N ARG A 47 1.31 -25.83 12.71
CA ARG A 47 0.25 -26.11 11.74
C ARG A 47 0.79 -26.55 10.37
N LEU A 48 1.97 -26.06 9.97
CA LEU A 48 2.67 -26.49 8.75
C LEU A 48 3.39 -27.85 8.94
N ALA A 49 3.85 -28.16 10.17
CA ALA A 49 4.41 -29.47 10.50
C ALA A 49 3.36 -30.61 10.42
N ALA A 50 2.09 -30.31 10.69
CA ALA A 50 0.97 -31.24 10.47
C ALA A 50 0.74 -31.59 8.98
N LEU A 51 1.35 -30.84 8.06
CA LEU A 51 1.37 -31.11 6.62
C LEU A 51 2.66 -31.83 6.15
N GLY A 52 3.51 -32.29 7.08
CA GLY A 52 4.69 -33.11 6.78
C GLY A 52 5.94 -32.35 6.31
N ALA A 53 6.01 -31.03 6.48
CA ALA A 53 7.18 -30.24 6.11
C ALA A 53 8.20 -30.15 7.27
N ALA A 54 9.43 -30.62 7.04
CA ALA A 54 10.52 -30.56 8.02
C ALA A 54 10.98 -29.10 8.29
N PRO A 55 11.44 -28.77 9.52
CA PRO A 55 11.86 -27.42 9.86
C PRO A 55 13.21 -27.09 9.20
N VAL A 56 13.21 -26.08 8.34
CA VAL A 56 14.43 -25.54 7.74
C VAL A 56 15.16 -24.68 8.78
N ALA A 57 16.45 -24.92 8.95
CA ALA A 57 17.34 -24.16 9.83
C ALA A 57 17.18 -22.63 9.61
N ALA A 58 17.14 -21.89 10.71
CA ALA A 58 16.90 -20.45 10.72
C ALA A 58 18.04 -19.65 10.04
N THR A 59 17.94 -19.42 8.73
CA THR A 59 18.72 -18.39 7.99
C THR A 59 18.00 -17.78 6.77
N ALA A 60 16.68 -17.92 6.63
CA ALA A 60 15.98 -17.50 5.40
C ALA A 60 15.15 -16.22 5.59
N ARG A 61 15.46 -15.19 4.79
CA ARG A 61 14.62 -14.01 4.60
C ARG A 61 13.17 -14.46 4.34
N PRO A 62 12.16 -13.94 5.03
CA PRO A 62 10.77 -14.32 4.76
C PRO A 62 10.43 -13.97 3.31
N LYS A 63 9.77 -14.89 2.60
CA LYS A 63 9.20 -14.62 1.27
C LYS A 63 7.90 -13.82 1.48
N LEU A 64 8.01 -12.50 1.38
CA LEU A 64 6.89 -11.58 1.58
C LEU A 64 6.35 -11.12 0.22
N ILE A 65 5.04 -10.91 0.16
CA ILE A 65 4.32 -10.29 -0.96
C ILE A 65 3.45 -9.17 -0.37
N ALA A 66 3.33 -8.07 -1.10
CA ALA A 66 2.43 -6.96 -0.78
C ALA A 66 1.28 -6.98 -1.79
N LEU A 67 0.04 -6.92 -1.32
CA LEU A 67 -1.12 -6.73 -2.19
C LEU A 67 -1.46 -5.25 -2.22
N THR A 68 -1.51 -4.71 -3.43
CA THR A 68 -1.91 -3.32 -3.69
C THR A 68 -3.07 -3.31 -4.69
N PHE A 69 -3.97 -2.36 -4.52
CA PHE A 69 -5.11 -2.16 -5.42
C PHE A 69 -5.19 -0.68 -5.78
N ASP A 70 -5.17 -0.40 -7.08
CA ASP A 70 -5.18 0.95 -7.63
C ASP A 70 -6.60 1.28 -8.15
N ASP A 71 -6.79 2.52 -8.57
CA ASP A 71 -8.00 3.05 -9.22
C ASP A 71 -9.30 3.04 -8.39
N GLY A 72 -9.25 2.84 -7.07
CA GLY A 72 -10.45 2.78 -6.23
C GLY A 72 -10.89 4.11 -5.58
N PRO A 73 -12.00 4.11 -4.82
CA PRO A 73 -12.89 2.98 -4.56
C PRO A 73 -14.05 2.89 -5.57
N TYR A 74 -14.48 1.66 -5.89
CA TYR A 74 -15.60 1.39 -6.79
C TYR A 74 -16.75 0.66 -6.09
N PRO A 75 -18.01 1.07 -6.30
CA PRO A 75 -19.16 0.55 -5.54
C PRO A 75 -19.47 -0.93 -5.77
N VAL A 76 -19.05 -1.51 -6.90
CA VAL A 76 -19.31 -2.92 -7.22
C VAL A 76 -18.17 -3.83 -6.77
N THR A 77 -16.93 -3.49 -7.12
CA THR A 77 -15.77 -4.37 -6.92
C THR A 77 -15.13 -4.23 -5.56
N THR A 78 -15.08 -3.02 -4.98
CA THR A 78 -14.46 -2.80 -3.66
C THR A 78 -15.12 -3.64 -2.56
N PRO A 79 -16.47 -3.74 -2.44
CA PRO A 79 -17.08 -4.59 -1.41
C PRO A 79 -16.72 -6.09 -1.54
N LEU A 80 -16.67 -6.60 -2.78
CA LEU A 80 -16.31 -7.99 -3.05
C LEU A 80 -14.85 -8.28 -2.68
N LEU A 81 -13.97 -7.32 -2.99
CA LEU A 81 -12.57 -7.39 -2.63
C LEU A 81 -12.37 -7.36 -1.12
N LEU A 82 -13.02 -6.42 -0.40
CA LEU A 82 -12.96 -6.34 1.05
C LEU A 82 -13.47 -7.61 1.74
N GLN A 83 -14.53 -8.23 1.21
CA GLN A 83 -15.00 -9.53 1.69
C GLN A 83 -13.92 -10.60 1.53
N THR A 84 -13.31 -10.69 0.34
CA THR A 84 -12.27 -11.67 0.04
C THR A 84 -11.05 -11.48 0.96
N LEU A 85 -10.56 -10.25 1.11
CA LEU A 85 -9.42 -9.94 1.98
C LEU A 85 -9.71 -10.26 3.44
N ARG A 86 -10.93 -10.00 3.92
CA ARG A 86 -11.37 -10.35 5.27
C ARG A 86 -11.40 -11.86 5.49
N ASP A 87 -11.96 -12.62 4.53
CA ASP A 87 -12.07 -14.08 4.63
C ASP A 87 -10.66 -14.74 4.63
N LEU A 88 -9.73 -14.17 3.87
CA LEU A 88 -8.32 -14.58 3.83
C LEU A 88 -7.50 -14.01 5.01
N ARG A 89 -8.02 -13.01 5.73
CA ARG A 89 -7.32 -12.26 6.79
C ARG A 89 -6.01 -11.63 6.31
N VAL A 90 -6.01 -11.08 5.11
CA VAL A 90 -4.84 -10.47 4.48
C VAL A 90 -5.02 -8.96 4.42
N PRO A 91 -4.10 -8.16 4.98
CA PRO A 91 -4.10 -6.71 4.78
C PRO A 91 -3.63 -6.35 3.37
N ALA A 92 -3.98 -5.16 2.92
CA ALA A 92 -3.63 -4.64 1.60
C ALA A 92 -3.52 -3.11 1.67
N THR A 93 -2.87 -2.52 0.67
CA THR A 93 -2.80 -1.07 0.47
C THR A 93 -3.67 -0.70 -0.73
N PHE A 94 -4.56 0.28 -0.54
CA PHE A 94 -5.45 0.79 -1.58
C PHE A 94 -4.99 2.18 -2.00
N PHE A 95 -4.50 2.33 -3.23
CA PHE A 95 -4.22 3.62 -3.84
C PHE A 95 -5.54 4.17 -4.39
N LEU A 96 -6.11 5.15 -3.68
CA LEU A 96 -7.41 5.71 -4.02
C LEU A 96 -7.27 7.00 -4.82
N ILE A 97 -8.12 7.15 -5.83
CA ILE A 97 -8.30 8.41 -6.56
C ILE A 97 -9.15 9.32 -5.67
N GLY A 98 -8.67 10.54 -5.40
CA GLY A 98 -9.36 11.47 -4.52
C GLY A 98 -10.80 11.74 -4.94
N ARG A 99 -11.05 11.97 -6.24
CA ARG A 99 -12.40 12.17 -6.77
C ARG A 99 -13.34 10.99 -6.52
N ASP A 100 -12.86 9.77 -6.67
CA ASP A 100 -13.70 8.58 -6.49
C ASP A 100 -13.98 8.33 -5.01
N ALA A 101 -13.01 8.62 -4.15
CA ALA A 101 -13.21 8.59 -2.71
C ALA A 101 -14.22 9.66 -2.25
N GLU A 102 -14.20 10.86 -2.83
CA GLU A 102 -15.21 11.89 -2.59
C GLU A 102 -16.61 11.45 -3.04
N GLN A 103 -16.71 10.71 -4.14
CA GLN A 103 -17.96 10.15 -4.62
C GLN A 103 -18.48 9.01 -3.73
N PHE A 104 -17.59 8.17 -3.21
CA PHE A 104 -17.92 6.99 -2.40
C PHE A 104 -17.21 7.00 -1.03
N PRO A 105 -17.47 8.00 -0.16
CA PRO A 105 -16.71 8.18 1.07
C PRO A 105 -16.91 7.04 2.08
N ASP A 106 -18.09 6.42 2.07
CA ASP A 106 -18.38 5.28 2.94
C ASP A 106 -17.57 4.04 2.56
N LEU A 107 -17.22 3.86 1.29
CA LEU A 107 -16.33 2.78 0.86
C LEU A 107 -14.90 3.04 1.29
N ALA A 108 -14.40 4.27 1.16
CA ALA A 108 -13.09 4.64 1.69
C ALA A 108 -13.00 4.37 3.20
N ARG A 109 -14.04 4.74 3.97
CA ARG A 109 -14.12 4.41 5.41
C ARG A 109 -14.20 2.91 5.66
N ALA A 110 -14.93 2.15 4.84
CA ALA A 110 -15.01 0.70 4.96
C ALA A 110 -13.65 0.02 4.70
N ILE A 111 -12.88 0.50 3.73
CA ILE A 111 -11.50 0.04 3.48
C ILE A 111 -10.65 0.25 4.73
N ALA A 112 -10.64 1.46 5.30
CA ALA A 112 -9.88 1.76 6.50
C ALA A 112 -10.35 0.95 7.72
N ALA A 113 -11.66 0.84 7.92
CA ALA A 113 -12.25 0.04 9.01
C ALA A 113 -11.94 -1.46 8.87
N GLY A 114 -11.68 -1.95 7.66
CA GLY A 114 -11.20 -3.30 7.39
C GLY A 114 -9.74 -3.54 7.78
N GLY A 115 -9.02 -2.51 8.24
CA GLY A 115 -7.60 -2.60 8.63
C GLY A 115 -6.63 -2.46 7.46
N HIS A 116 -7.12 -2.02 6.30
CA HIS A 116 -6.30 -1.77 5.11
C HIS A 116 -5.66 -0.37 5.15
N GLU A 117 -4.51 -0.22 4.50
CA GLU A 117 -3.90 1.08 4.31
C GLU A 117 -4.54 1.80 3.13
N ILE A 118 -4.73 3.11 3.24
CA ILE A 118 -5.17 3.95 2.13
C ILE A 118 -4.00 4.87 1.75
N ALA A 119 -3.66 4.86 0.47
CA ALA A 119 -2.58 5.63 -0.13
C ALA A 119 -3.12 6.54 -1.25
N ASP A 120 -2.30 7.47 -1.72
CA ASP A 120 -2.69 8.48 -2.70
C ASP A 120 -2.52 7.97 -4.14
N HIS A 121 -3.56 8.09 -4.96
CA HIS A 121 -3.50 7.81 -6.41
C HIS A 121 -3.85 9.03 -7.26
N THR A 122 -3.46 10.22 -6.78
CA THR A 122 -3.82 11.54 -7.29
C THR A 122 -5.29 11.90 -7.08
N LEU A 123 -5.62 13.18 -7.30
CA LEU A 123 -6.99 13.65 -7.26
C LEU A 123 -7.82 13.12 -8.44
N THR A 124 -7.30 13.20 -9.68
CA THR A 124 -8.10 13.01 -10.91
C THR A 124 -7.57 11.95 -11.87
N HIS A 125 -6.53 11.22 -11.47
CA HIS A 125 -5.90 10.15 -12.25
C HIS A 125 -5.36 10.60 -13.65
N PRO A 126 -4.58 11.69 -13.77
CA PRO A 126 -4.05 12.13 -15.05
C PRO A 126 -2.71 11.44 -15.42
N ASN A 127 -2.34 11.51 -16.70
CA ASN A 127 -0.98 11.15 -17.15
C ASN A 127 0.05 12.15 -16.61
N LEU A 128 0.69 11.84 -15.49
CA LEU A 128 1.63 12.76 -14.82
C LEU A 128 2.89 13.08 -15.64
N ASP A 129 3.25 12.22 -16.59
CA ASP A 129 4.36 12.45 -17.52
C ASP A 129 4.07 13.53 -18.57
N GLN A 130 2.82 13.97 -18.67
CA GLN A 130 2.36 15.05 -19.57
C GLN A 130 2.13 16.37 -18.83
N LEU A 131 2.34 16.40 -17.51
CA LEU A 131 2.07 17.57 -16.67
C LEU A 131 3.35 18.30 -16.25
N GLY A 132 3.23 19.61 -16.03
CA GLY A 132 4.26 20.40 -15.36
C GLY A 132 4.29 20.11 -13.86
N ALA A 133 5.45 20.34 -13.23
CA ALA A 133 5.69 20.04 -11.80
C ALA A 133 4.63 20.65 -10.85
N ALA A 134 4.17 21.87 -11.11
CA ALA A 134 3.14 22.52 -10.31
C ALA A 134 1.78 21.80 -10.39
N ALA A 135 1.41 21.28 -11.56
CA ALA A 135 0.19 20.52 -11.77
C ALA A 135 0.29 19.14 -11.09
N VAL A 136 1.44 18.45 -11.21
CA VAL A 136 1.70 17.21 -10.46
C VAL A 136 1.57 17.45 -8.95
N ALA A 137 2.20 18.51 -8.43
CA ALA A 137 2.14 18.81 -7.00
C ALA A 137 0.72 19.13 -6.54
N LYS A 138 -0.10 19.75 -7.40
CA LYS A 138 -1.51 20.01 -7.11
C LYS A 138 -2.32 18.71 -7.05
N GLU A 139 -2.14 17.81 -8.01
CA GLU A 139 -2.83 16.52 -8.02
C GLU A 139 -2.57 15.69 -6.77
N LEU A 140 -1.33 15.66 -6.27
CA LEU A 140 -0.97 14.96 -5.04
C LEU A 140 -1.59 15.64 -3.82
N ARG A 141 -1.36 16.95 -3.64
CA ARG A 141 -1.86 17.67 -2.45
C ARG A 141 -3.37 17.60 -2.33
N ASP A 142 -4.08 17.82 -3.43
CA ASP A 142 -5.54 17.86 -3.40
C ASP A 142 -6.13 16.46 -3.22
N GLY A 143 -5.50 15.43 -3.81
CA GLY A 143 -5.87 14.03 -3.59
C GLY A 143 -5.75 13.64 -2.10
N ALA A 144 -4.59 13.92 -1.49
CA ALA A 144 -4.38 13.72 -0.06
C ALA A 144 -5.40 14.46 0.81
N ALA A 145 -5.64 15.74 0.52
CA ALA A 145 -6.56 16.56 1.30
C ALA A 145 -7.98 16.00 1.32
N VAL A 146 -8.47 15.50 0.17
CA VAL A 146 -9.77 14.83 0.09
C VAL A 146 -9.77 13.54 0.91
N LEU A 147 -8.75 12.71 0.75
CA LEU A 147 -8.69 11.42 1.45
C LEU A 147 -8.59 11.60 2.96
N ASP A 148 -7.82 12.58 3.44
CA ASP A 148 -7.64 12.86 4.87
C ASP A 148 -8.89 13.48 5.51
N ALA A 149 -9.70 14.21 4.72
CA ALA A 149 -11.00 14.69 5.18
C ALA A 149 -12.02 13.54 5.37
N ILE A 150 -11.92 12.47 4.58
CA ILE A 150 -12.86 11.33 4.62
C ILE A 150 -12.43 10.29 5.65
N VAL A 151 -11.13 9.97 5.64
CA VAL A 151 -10.45 9.02 6.51
C VAL A 151 -9.24 9.72 7.13
N PRO A 152 -9.42 10.40 8.27
CA PRO A 152 -8.30 11.00 8.98
C PRO A 152 -7.29 9.91 9.38
N ASP A 153 -6.08 9.96 8.82
CA ASP A 153 -5.00 9.05 9.22
C ASP A 153 -4.01 9.78 10.12
N PRO A 154 -3.91 9.43 11.42
CA PRO A 154 -2.92 10.02 12.32
C PRO A 154 -1.47 9.60 12.01
N ALA A 155 -1.24 8.63 11.12
CA ALA A 155 0.09 8.21 10.66
C ALA A 155 0.24 8.52 9.17
N GLU A 156 0.45 9.81 8.87
CA GLU A 156 0.58 10.48 7.56
C GLU A 156 0.62 9.57 6.31
N ARG A 157 -0.29 9.87 5.37
CA ARG A 157 -0.39 9.28 4.04
C ARG A 157 0.88 9.56 3.23
N THR A 158 1.86 8.67 3.35
CA THR A 158 3.19 8.84 2.75
C THR A 158 3.40 7.99 1.50
N LEU A 159 2.41 7.23 1.05
CA LEU A 159 2.54 6.38 -0.14
C LEU A 159 1.74 6.96 -1.31
N PHE A 160 2.35 6.92 -2.49
CA PHE A 160 1.76 7.34 -3.74
C PHE A 160 2.08 6.36 -4.86
N SER A 161 1.09 6.00 -5.68
CA SER A 161 1.27 5.24 -6.93
C SER A 161 0.97 6.17 -8.11
N PRO A 162 1.82 6.28 -9.15
CA PRO A 162 1.53 7.12 -10.30
C PRO A 162 0.47 6.47 -11.20
N PRO A 163 -0.55 7.23 -11.63
CA PRO A 163 -1.54 6.78 -12.62
C PRO A 163 -0.90 6.06 -13.80
N HIS A 164 -1.45 4.90 -14.15
CA HIS A 164 -0.98 4.04 -15.25
C HIS A 164 0.49 3.59 -15.15
N GLY A 165 1.15 3.74 -14.00
CA GLY A 165 2.59 3.53 -13.85
C GLY A 165 3.45 4.54 -14.62
N ARG A 166 2.88 5.67 -15.05
CA ARG A 166 3.57 6.66 -15.91
C ARG A 166 4.13 7.80 -15.08
N TYR A 167 5.44 8.02 -15.18
CA TYR A 167 6.12 9.07 -14.43
C TYR A 167 7.40 9.55 -15.13
N THR A 168 7.88 10.72 -14.71
CA THR A 168 9.21 11.25 -15.07
C THR A 168 10.06 11.47 -13.83
N ALA A 169 11.35 11.75 -14.01
CA ALA A 169 12.22 12.18 -12.90
C ALA A 169 11.73 13.50 -12.24
N ALA A 170 10.97 14.34 -12.96
CA ALA A 170 10.34 15.51 -12.36
C ALA A 170 9.16 15.10 -11.46
N THR A 171 8.32 14.16 -11.92
CA THR A 171 7.21 13.58 -11.13
C THR A 171 7.72 13.01 -9.81
N LEU A 172 8.78 12.18 -9.85
CA LEU A 172 9.35 11.56 -8.65
C LEU A 172 9.92 12.59 -7.65
N ARG A 173 10.59 13.65 -8.15
CA ARG A 173 11.10 14.72 -7.28
C ARG A 173 9.98 15.51 -6.63
N VAL A 174 8.89 15.76 -7.34
CA VAL A 174 7.70 16.43 -6.79
C VAL A 174 7.06 15.56 -5.71
N ALA A 175 6.87 14.26 -5.96
CA ALA A 175 6.31 13.33 -4.98
C ALA A 175 7.18 13.27 -3.72
N GLN A 176 8.51 13.11 -3.88
CA GLN A 176 9.45 13.10 -2.76
C GLN A 176 9.42 14.41 -1.96
N ALA A 177 9.40 15.57 -2.64
CA ALA A 177 9.34 16.86 -1.98
C ALA A 177 8.01 17.09 -1.22
N ALA A 178 6.94 16.39 -1.63
CA ALA A 178 5.66 16.36 -0.94
C ALA A 178 5.57 15.29 0.18
N GLY A 179 6.66 14.58 0.46
CA GLY A 179 6.73 13.59 1.55
C GLY A 179 6.30 12.17 1.15
N TYR A 180 6.14 11.89 -0.15
CA TYR A 180 5.73 10.56 -0.62
C TYR A 180 6.91 9.65 -0.97
N ASP A 181 6.77 8.38 -0.60
CA ASP A 181 7.41 7.26 -1.28
C ASP A 181 6.55 6.85 -2.48
N THR A 182 7.18 6.83 -3.66
CA THR A 182 6.53 6.34 -4.88
C THR A 182 6.57 4.82 -4.93
N VAL A 183 5.40 4.19 -5.03
CA VAL A 183 5.21 2.74 -5.10
C VAL A 183 4.85 2.35 -6.53
N LEU A 184 5.44 1.24 -6.98
CA LEU A 184 5.12 0.56 -8.24
C LEU A 184 4.96 -0.94 -7.93
N TRP A 185 4.54 -1.70 -8.92
CA TRP A 185 4.39 -3.15 -8.83
C TRP A 185 5.56 -3.91 -9.47
N SER A 186 5.68 -5.18 -9.12
CA SER A 186 6.58 -6.15 -9.75
C SER A 186 5.86 -7.24 -10.54
N ASP A 187 4.55 -7.35 -10.34
CA ASP A 187 3.65 -8.29 -11.01
C ASP A 187 2.31 -7.58 -11.23
N ASP A 188 1.75 -7.66 -12.44
CA ASP A 188 0.48 -7.02 -12.83
C ASP A 188 -0.40 -8.09 -13.51
N PRO A 189 -1.57 -8.42 -12.94
CA PRO A 189 -2.44 -9.46 -13.48
C PRO A 189 -3.17 -9.05 -14.77
N GLY A 190 -3.18 -7.76 -15.14
CA GLY A 190 -3.84 -7.26 -16.34
C GLY A 190 -5.38 -7.35 -16.31
N ASP A 191 -5.96 -7.36 -15.12
CA ASP A 191 -7.40 -7.47 -14.85
C ASP A 191 -8.22 -6.31 -15.40
N TRP A 192 -7.60 -5.13 -15.58
CA TRP A 192 -8.21 -3.95 -16.22
C TRP A 192 -8.61 -4.16 -17.70
N ARG A 193 -8.20 -5.26 -18.34
CA ARG A 193 -8.51 -5.54 -19.76
C ARG A 193 -9.80 -6.35 -19.98
N ALA A 194 -10.45 -6.79 -18.90
CA ALA A 194 -11.55 -7.76 -18.94
C ALA A 194 -12.89 -7.14 -19.39
#